data_AF-A0A0Z8I015-F1
#
_entry.id   AF-A0A0Z8I015-F1
#
_cell.length_a   1.000
_cell.length_b   1.000
_cell.length_c   1.000
_cell.angle_alpha   90.00
_cell.angle_beta   90.00
_cell.angle_gamma   90.00
#
_symmetry.space_group_name_H-M   'P 1'
#
loop_
_entity.id
_entity.type
_entity.pdbx_description
1 polymer ?
#
loop_
_entity_poly.entity_id
_entity_poly.type
_entity_poly.pdbx_seq_one_letter_code
_entity_poly.pdbx_strand_id
1 'polypeptide(L)'
;MIKQYQLKDGSVRYSYIAYVGIDPLTGKEKRVKKSGFKTQKEARIAESQLLLKVEQDGFFDKLDRITFEEVYKIWLEHYKNTVKASTYARQKAQADLHIIPAFGACYVDKISLPMCQKQAQEWFKGYKKYANFIGMTKMILDFAVNLGYIHDNPMKKIIKPRKSSEVDEEEKKKENFTAVKTCKSS
;
A
#
# COMPACT_ATOMS: atom_id res chain seq x y z
N MET A 1 -28.56 19.86 2.09
CA MET A 1 -30.01 20.08 1.79
C MET A 1 -30.61 18.81 1.22
N ILE A 2 -31.63 18.24 1.88
CA ILE A 2 -32.28 16.99 1.47
C ILE A 2 -33.49 17.30 0.58
N LYS A 3 -33.62 16.61 -0.54
CA LYS A 3 -34.74 16.70 -1.50
C LYS A 3 -35.37 15.33 -1.74
N GLN A 4 -36.69 15.27 -1.78
CA GLN A 4 -37.45 14.10 -2.21
C GLN A 4 -37.62 14.09 -3.73
N TYR A 5 -37.65 12.91 -4.34
CA TYR A 5 -37.97 12.69 -5.75
C TYR A 5 -38.64 11.33 -5.94
N GLN A 6 -39.37 11.16 -7.05
CA GLN A 6 -40.03 9.90 -7.38
C GLN A 6 -39.37 9.24 -8.60
N LEU A 7 -39.30 7.91 -8.57
CA LEU A 7 -38.88 7.10 -9.70
C LEU A 7 -40.05 6.81 -10.65
N LYS A 8 -39.74 6.31 -11.85
CA LYS A 8 -40.74 5.90 -12.86
C LYS A 8 -41.67 4.78 -12.36
N ASP A 9 -41.24 4.04 -11.35
CA ASP A 9 -42.01 2.99 -10.67
C ASP A 9 -42.94 3.52 -9.55
N GLY A 10 -42.99 4.83 -9.34
CA GLY A 10 -43.78 5.48 -8.28
C GLY A 10 -43.13 5.48 -6.89
N SER A 11 -41.95 4.85 -6.72
CA SER A 11 -41.28 4.82 -5.43
C SER A 11 -40.66 6.18 -5.07
N VAL A 12 -40.88 6.62 -3.83
CA VAL A 12 -40.28 7.85 -3.29
C VAL A 12 -38.86 7.58 -2.80
N ARG A 13 -37.92 8.43 -3.21
CA ARG A 13 -36.53 8.42 -2.73
C ARG A 13 -36.08 9.80 -2.30
N TYR A 14 -35.01 9.82 -1.52
CA TYR A 14 -34.39 11.03 -1.01
C TYR A 14 -32.98 11.18 -1.59
N SER A 15 -32.56 12.43 -1.75
CA SER A 15 -31.22 12.84 -2.17
C SER A 15 -30.75 13.99 -1.31
N TYR A 16 -29.45 14.20 -1.21
CA TYR A 16 -28.88 15.38 -0.60
C TYR A 16 -27.80 16.00 -1.48
N ILE A 17 -27.63 17.31 -1.31
CA ILE A 17 -26.47 18.06 -1.80
C ILE A 17 -25.81 18.69 -0.58
N ALA A 18 -24.54 18.35 -0.35
CA ALA A 18 -23.74 18.86 0.75
C ALA A 18 -22.57 19.68 0.21
N TYR A 19 -22.36 20.87 0.78
CA TYR A 19 -21.15 21.65 0.58
C TYR A 19 -20.02 20.99 1.37
N VAL A 20 -18.89 20.77 0.72
CA VAL A 20 -17.78 19.99 1.27
C VAL A 20 -16.48 20.80 1.34
N GLY A 21 -16.45 21.99 0.75
CA GLY A 21 -15.31 22.91 0.85
C GLY A 21 -14.98 23.58 -0.47
N ILE A 22 -13.84 24.27 -0.46
CA ILE A 22 -13.23 24.87 -1.65
C ILE A 22 -12.10 23.95 -2.08
N ASP A 23 -12.09 23.59 -3.36
CA ASP A 23 -10.97 22.87 -3.94
C ASP A 23 -9.72 23.78 -3.95
N PRO A 24 -8.64 23.42 -3.25
CA PRO A 24 -7.46 24.28 -3.14
C PRO A 24 -6.67 24.37 -4.46
N LEU A 25 -6.85 23.44 -5.40
CA LEU A 25 -6.20 23.48 -6.71
C LEU A 25 -6.95 24.40 -7.69
N THR A 26 -8.29 24.39 -7.63
CA THR A 26 -9.13 25.12 -8.59
C THR A 26 -9.77 26.39 -8.03
N GLY A 27 -9.75 26.57 -6.70
CA GLY A 27 -10.41 27.66 -5.99
C GLY A 27 -11.94 27.61 -6.02
N LYS A 28 -12.54 26.53 -6.54
CA LYS A 28 -13.99 26.43 -6.75
C LYS A 28 -14.66 25.71 -5.58
N GLU A 29 -15.89 26.14 -5.26
CA GLU A 29 -16.74 25.39 -4.34
C GLU A 29 -17.02 23.99 -4.89
N LYS A 30 -16.77 22.96 -4.09
CA LYS A 30 -17.18 21.60 -4.43
C LYS A 30 -18.37 21.19 -3.58
N ARG A 31 -19.32 20.53 -4.25
CA ARG A 31 -20.56 20.03 -3.67
C ARG A 31 -20.75 18.59 -4.09
N VAL A 32 -21.04 17.72 -3.12
CA VAL A 32 -21.30 16.30 -3.38
C VAL A 32 -22.80 16.06 -3.36
N LYS A 33 -23.29 15.39 -4.41
CA LYS A 33 -24.68 14.95 -4.51
C LYS A 33 -24.75 13.44 -4.36
N LYS A 34 -25.53 12.94 -3.40
CA LYS A 34 -25.89 11.52 -3.30
C LYS A 34 -27.40 11.35 -3.32
N SER A 35 -27.86 10.27 -3.95
CA SER A 35 -29.28 9.95 -4.15
C SER A 35 -29.55 8.47 -3.98
N GLY A 36 -30.82 8.11 -3.77
CA GLY A 36 -31.28 6.71 -3.72
C GLY A 36 -31.69 6.25 -2.32
N PHE A 37 -31.71 7.13 -1.32
CA PHE A 37 -32.12 6.80 0.04
C PHE A 37 -33.63 6.53 0.11
N LYS A 38 -34.05 5.52 0.88
CA LYS A 38 -35.46 5.17 1.02
C LYS A 38 -36.18 6.09 2.01
N THR A 39 -35.44 6.61 2.99
CA THR A 39 -35.99 7.53 4.00
C THR A 39 -35.19 8.82 4.09
N GLN A 40 -35.85 9.89 4.56
CA GLN A 40 -35.18 11.15 4.86
C GLN A 40 -34.11 10.97 5.96
N LYS A 41 -34.35 10.08 6.92
CA LYS A 41 -33.42 9.79 8.02
C LYS A 41 -32.13 9.15 7.49
N GLU A 42 -32.23 8.18 6.57
CA GLU A 42 -31.06 7.60 5.89
C GLU A 42 -30.25 8.66 5.15
N ALA A 43 -30.91 9.54 4.40
CA ALA A 43 -30.25 10.62 3.69
C ALA A 43 -29.50 11.56 4.65
N ARG A 44 -30.11 11.88 5.80
CA ARG A 44 -29.50 12.73 6.83
C ARG A 44 -28.29 12.09 7.49
N ILE A 45 -28.37 10.80 7.84
CA ILE A 45 -27.24 10.06 8.40
C ILE A 45 -26.07 10.04 7.39
N ALA A 46 -26.36 9.78 6.11
CA ALA A 46 -25.36 9.76 5.06
C ALA A 46 -24.76 11.14 4.75
N GLU A 47 -25.51 12.23 4.96
CA GLU A 47 -25.02 13.62 4.89
C GLU A 47 -24.07 13.90 6.05
N SER A 48 -24.46 13.58 7.30
CA SER A 48 -23.60 13.76 8.48
C SER A 48 -22.31 12.95 8.43
N GLN A 49 -22.37 11.69 7.97
CA GLN A 49 -21.17 10.86 7.79
C GLN A 49 -20.22 11.44 6.73
N LEU A 50 -20.76 12.01 5.66
CA LEU A 50 -19.95 12.67 4.64
C LEU A 50 -19.23 13.89 5.23
N LEU A 51 -19.94 14.74 5.96
CA LEU A 51 -19.35 15.94 6.58
C LEU A 51 -18.28 15.59 7.61
N LEU A 52 -18.54 14.62 8.49
CA LEU A 52 -17.54 14.13 9.45
C LEU A 52 -16.30 13.58 8.75
N LYS A 53 -16.49 12.83 7.66
CA LYS A 53 -15.37 12.30 6.89
C LYS A 53 -14.54 13.41 6.26
N VAL A 54 -15.18 14.44 5.72
CA VAL A 54 -14.50 15.61 5.14
C VAL A 54 -13.77 16.42 6.22
N GLU A 55 -14.34 16.51 7.43
CA GLU A 55 -13.70 17.16 8.58
C GLU A 55 -12.47 16.37 9.09
N GLN A 56 -12.54 15.04 9.10
CA GLN A 56 -11.45 14.16 9.56
C GLN A 56 -10.34 13.97 8.52
N ASP A 57 -10.70 13.65 7.29
CA ASP A 57 -9.78 13.22 6.23
C ASP A 57 -9.41 14.36 5.26
N GLY A 58 -10.10 15.50 5.33
CA GLY A 58 -9.95 16.63 4.41
C GLY A 58 -10.77 16.51 3.11
N PHE A 59 -10.74 17.59 2.33
CA PHE A 59 -11.53 17.75 1.10
C PHE A 59 -10.99 16.96 -0.10
N PHE A 60 -9.72 16.56 -0.02
CA PHE A 60 -9.12 15.74 -1.04
C PHE A 60 -9.87 14.42 -1.03
N ASP A 61 -10.62 14.17 -2.10
CA ASP A 61 -10.95 12.80 -2.50
C ASP A 61 -9.70 11.98 -2.19
N LYS A 62 -9.86 10.91 -1.39
CA LYS A 62 -8.79 9.91 -1.23
C LYS A 62 -8.08 9.86 -2.56
N LEU A 63 -6.81 10.29 -2.62
CA LEU A 63 -6.01 10.16 -3.82
C LEU A 63 -6.37 8.81 -4.42
N ASP A 64 -6.84 8.82 -5.68
CA ASP A 64 -7.46 7.64 -6.29
C ASP A 64 -6.67 6.41 -5.88
N ARG A 65 -7.37 5.42 -5.30
CA ARG A 65 -6.71 4.31 -4.61
C ARG A 65 -5.64 3.75 -5.51
N ILE A 66 -4.38 3.96 -5.11
CA ILE A 66 -3.25 3.58 -5.93
C ILE A 66 -2.75 2.22 -5.50
N THR A 67 -2.42 1.39 -6.47
CA THR A 67 -1.77 0.10 -6.25
C THR A 67 -0.30 0.30 -5.94
N PHE A 68 0.31 -0.67 -5.26
CA PHE A 68 1.73 -0.64 -5.01
C PHE A 68 2.55 -0.59 -6.31
N GLU A 69 2.09 -1.28 -7.36
CA GLU A 69 2.76 -1.29 -8.66
C GLU A 69 2.76 0.10 -9.32
N GLU A 70 1.66 0.85 -9.21
CA GLU A 70 1.58 2.22 -9.73
C GLU A 70 2.52 3.17 -8.98
N VAL A 71 2.53 3.11 -7.64
CA VAL A 71 3.50 3.88 -6.83
C VAL A 71 4.92 3.50 -7.19
N TYR A 72 5.18 2.20 -7.37
CA TYR A 72 6.50 1.70 -7.77
C TYR A 72 6.94 2.30 -9.11
N LYS A 73 6.07 2.36 -10.13
CA LYS A 73 6.41 2.95 -11.43
C LYS A 73 6.79 4.42 -11.30
N ILE A 74 6.00 5.21 -10.57
CA ILE A 74 6.30 6.63 -10.34
C ILE A 74 7.63 6.77 -9.58
N TRP A 75 7.81 6.00 -8.50
CA TRP A 75 9.04 6.01 -7.72
C TRP A 75 10.25 5.61 -8.57
N LEU A 76 10.11 4.66 -9.48
CA LEU A 76 11.18 4.15 -10.34
C LEU A 76 11.70 5.22 -11.31
N GLU A 77 10.83 6.10 -11.83
CA GLU A 77 11.21 7.23 -12.67
C GLU A 77 12.11 8.22 -11.91
N HIS A 78 11.77 8.53 -10.67
CA HIS A 78 12.60 9.37 -9.80
C HIS A 78 13.90 8.64 -9.40
N TYR A 79 13.81 7.36 -9.05
CA TYR A 79 14.94 6.58 -8.56
C TYR A 79 16.05 6.46 -9.63
N LYS A 80 15.68 6.33 -10.91
CA LYS A 80 16.63 6.28 -12.03
C LYS A 80 17.65 7.42 -12.02
N ASN A 81 17.24 8.62 -11.62
CA ASN A 81 18.10 9.80 -11.61
C ASN A 81 18.96 9.92 -10.34
N THR A 82 18.72 9.09 -9.32
CA THR A 82 19.44 9.15 -8.04
C THR A 82 20.59 8.14 -7.94
N VAL A 83 20.63 7.14 -8.82
CA VAL A 83 21.63 6.05 -8.76
C VAL A 83 22.30 5.79 -10.12
N LYS A 84 23.46 5.13 -10.07
CA LYS A 84 24.14 4.66 -11.29
C LYS A 84 23.26 3.67 -12.06
N ALA A 85 23.36 3.69 -13.39
CA ALA A 85 22.55 2.84 -14.28
C ALA A 85 22.63 1.33 -13.96
N SER A 86 23.81 0.84 -13.56
CA SER A 86 24.00 -0.57 -13.17
C SER A 86 23.26 -0.94 -11.87
N THR A 87 23.23 -0.02 -10.91
CA THR A 87 22.47 -0.17 -9.66
C THR A 87 20.98 -0.12 -9.95
N TYR A 88 20.54 0.83 -10.78
CA TYR A 88 19.14 0.93 -11.21
C TYR A 88 18.64 -0.37 -11.83
N ALA A 89 19.36 -0.89 -12.84
CA ALA A 89 18.98 -2.13 -13.52
C ALA A 89 18.89 -3.32 -12.56
N ARG A 90 19.85 -3.44 -11.65
CA ARG A 90 19.86 -4.51 -10.63
C ARG A 90 18.67 -4.39 -9.68
N GLN A 91 18.42 -3.20 -9.14
CA GLN A 91 17.34 -2.98 -8.18
C GLN A 91 15.96 -3.15 -8.82
N LYS A 92 15.80 -2.66 -10.06
CA LYS A 92 14.58 -2.89 -10.86
C LYS A 92 14.30 -4.38 -11.02
N ALA A 93 15.28 -5.16 -11.51
CA ALA A 93 15.12 -6.59 -11.71
C ALA A 93 14.76 -7.35 -10.41
N GLN A 94 15.38 -6.96 -9.29
CA GLN A 94 15.08 -7.57 -7.98
C GLN A 94 13.68 -7.20 -7.48
N ALA A 95 13.24 -5.95 -7.67
CA ALA A 95 11.90 -5.51 -7.30
C ALA A 95 10.83 -6.20 -8.15
N ASP A 96 11.00 -6.24 -9.46
CA ASP A 96 10.09 -6.89 -10.41
C ASP A 96 9.92 -8.39 -10.10
N LEU A 97 10.99 -9.07 -9.66
CA LEU A 97 10.97 -10.50 -9.39
C LEU A 97 10.42 -10.87 -8.01
N HIS A 98 10.62 -10.03 -6.98
CA HIS A 98 10.36 -10.42 -5.59
C HIS A 98 9.40 -9.52 -4.83
N ILE A 99 9.29 -8.23 -5.19
CA ILE A 99 8.47 -7.24 -4.48
C ILE A 99 7.13 -7.08 -5.18
N ILE A 100 7.13 -6.90 -6.50
CA ILE A 100 5.91 -6.72 -7.29
C ILE A 100 4.98 -7.94 -7.21
N PRO A 101 5.45 -9.19 -7.26
CA PRO A 101 4.56 -10.34 -7.09
C PRO A 101 3.91 -10.43 -5.69
N ALA A 102 4.54 -9.84 -4.67
CA ALA A 102 4.03 -9.86 -3.31
C ALA A 102 3.02 -8.73 -3.03
N PHE A 103 3.29 -7.52 -3.54
CA PHE A 103 2.50 -6.33 -3.20
C PHE A 103 1.86 -5.60 -4.38
N GLY A 104 2.27 -5.88 -5.62
CA GLY A 104 1.94 -5.08 -6.81
C GLY A 104 0.46 -4.79 -6.98
N ALA A 105 -0.37 -5.83 -6.87
CA ALA A 105 -1.83 -5.73 -7.00
C ALA A 105 -2.53 -5.18 -5.74
N CYS A 106 -1.83 -5.01 -4.62
CA CYS A 106 -2.42 -4.48 -3.40
C CYS A 106 -2.51 -2.96 -3.46
N TYR A 107 -3.64 -2.41 -3.03
CA TYR A 107 -3.75 -0.98 -2.75
C TYR A 107 -2.85 -0.61 -1.57
N VAL A 108 -2.11 0.49 -1.69
CA VAL A 108 -1.16 0.91 -0.64
C VAL A 108 -1.85 1.21 0.69
N ASP A 109 -3.10 1.70 0.66
CA ASP A 109 -3.91 1.96 1.86
C ASP A 109 -4.41 0.69 2.57
N LYS A 110 -4.25 -0.48 1.93
CA LYS A 110 -4.60 -1.80 2.48
C LYS A 110 -3.40 -2.63 2.91
N ILE A 111 -2.18 -2.17 2.63
CA ILE A 111 -0.97 -2.85 3.10
C ILE A 111 -0.89 -2.64 4.61
N SER A 112 -0.97 -3.75 5.36
CA SER A 112 -0.95 -3.74 6.82
C SER A 112 0.38 -4.25 7.38
N LEU A 113 0.69 -3.87 8.62
CA LEU A 113 1.90 -4.34 9.31
C LEU A 113 1.99 -5.89 9.35
N PRO A 114 0.92 -6.66 9.67
CA PRO A 114 0.99 -8.12 9.63
C PRO A 114 1.36 -8.68 8.26
N MET A 115 0.86 -8.09 7.16
CA MET A 115 1.23 -8.49 5.80
C MET A 115 2.72 -8.25 5.54
N CYS A 116 3.21 -7.05 5.91
CA CYS A 116 4.62 -6.72 5.81
C CYS A 116 5.52 -7.68 6.61
N GLN A 117 5.12 -8.02 7.84
CA GLN A 117 5.86 -8.94 8.70
C GLN A 117 5.91 -10.36 8.12
N LYS A 118 4.76 -10.86 7.63
CA LYS A 118 4.68 -12.18 6.98
C LYS A 118 5.61 -12.23 5.76
N GLN A 119 5.53 -11.23 4.88
CA GLN A 119 6.36 -11.19 3.68
C GLN A 119 7.86 -11.07 4.02
N ALA A 120 8.21 -10.27 5.02
CA ALA A 120 9.59 -10.14 5.49
C ALA A 120 10.15 -11.50 5.98
N GLN A 121 9.32 -12.32 6.65
CA GLN A 121 9.71 -13.66 7.08
C GLN A 121 9.88 -14.63 5.91
N GLU A 122 9.01 -14.56 4.89
CA GLU A 122 9.14 -15.36 3.67
C GLU A 122 10.44 -15.03 2.93
N TRP A 123 10.74 -13.73 2.78
CA TRP A 123 12.00 -13.31 2.17
C TRP A 123 13.22 -13.75 2.97
N PHE A 124 13.15 -13.67 4.30
CA PHE A 124 14.22 -14.11 5.19
C PHE A 124 14.56 -15.59 5.03
N LYS A 125 13.55 -16.45 4.85
CA LYS A 125 13.74 -17.89 4.64
C LYS A 125 14.33 -18.20 3.26
N GLY A 126 13.86 -17.53 2.22
CA GLY A 126 14.21 -17.88 0.84
C GLY A 126 15.48 -17.21 0.31
N TYR A 127 15.90 -16.06 0.85
CA TYR A 127 16.86 -15.19 0.18
C TYR A 127 17.92 -14.61 1.10
N LYS A 128 19.19 -14.72 0.70
CA LYS A 128 20.32 -14.05 1.37
C LYS A 128 20.20 -12.52 1.35
N LYS A 129 19.56 -11.97 0.32
CA LYS A 129 19.40 -10.51 0.12
C LYS A 129 18.06 -9.95 0.62
N TYR A 130 17.36 -10.67 1.50
CA TYR A 130 16.05 -10.25 2.04
C TYR A 130 16.02 -8.80 2.58
N ALA A 131 17.12 -8.35 3.18
CA ALA A 131 17.25 -6.99 3.71
C ALA A 131 17.11 -5.91 2.61
N ASN A 132 17.56 -6.20 1.39
CA ASN A 132 17.41 -5.30 0.24
C ASN A 132 15.94 -5.19 -0.18
N PHE A 133 15.20 -6.31 -0.19
CA PHE A 133 13.77 -6.32 -0.53
C PHE A 133 12.94 -5.52 0.47
N ILE A 134 13.24 -5.71 1.75
CA ILE A 134 12.66 -4.91 2.85
C ILE A 134 12.97 -3.43 2.67
N GLY A 135 14.22 -3.09 2.34
CA GLY A 135 14.67 -1.71 2.12
C GLY A 135 13.94 -1.03 0.96
N MET A 136 13.87 -1.69 -0.20
CA MET A 136 13.18 -1.15 -1.37
C MET A 136 11.68 -0.99 -1.12
N THR A 137 11.03 -1.98 -0.53
CA THR A 137 9.60 -1.91 -0.18
C THR A 137 9.32 -0.74 0.77
N LYS A 138 10.19 -0.55 1.77
CA LYS A 138 10.11 0.60 2.67
C LYS A 138 10.22 1.92 1.91
N MET A 139 11.18 2.06 0.99
CA MET A 139 11.36 3.29 0.22
C MET A 139 10.14 3.62 -0.66
N ILE A 140 9.55 2.62 -1.31
CA ILE A 140 8.35 2.79 -2.15
C ILE A 140 7.16 3.25 -1.29
N LEU A 141 6.96 2.65 -0.11
CA LEU A 141 5.89 3.07 0.82
C LEU A 141 6.18 4.44 1.45
N ASP A 142 7.44 4.78 1.73
CA ASP A 142 7.81 6.13 2.17
C ASP A 142 7.50 7.17 1.09
N PHE A 143 7.69 6.82 -0.18
CA PHE A 143 7.30 7.66 -1.31
C PHE A 143 5.78 7.82 -1.40
N ALA A 144 5.00 6.75 -1.16
CA ALA A 144 3.54 6.84 -1.06
C ALA A 144 3.07 7.76 0.08
N VAL A 145 3.76 7.73 1.23
CA VAL A 145 3.50 8.67 2.34
C VAL A 145 3.76 10.11 1.90
N ASN A 146 4.91 10.37 1.26
CA ASN A 146 5.29 11.71 0.83
C ASN A 146 4.32 12.30 -0.21
N LEU A 147 3.76 11.46 -1.07
CA LEU A 147 2.74 11.86 -2.04
C LEU A 147 1.32 11.95 -1.43
N GLY A 148 1.15 11.62 -0.15
CA GLY A 148 -0.12 11.71 0.56
C GLY A 148 -1.07 10.53 0.37
N TYR A 149 -0.67 9.46 -0.34
CA TYR A 149 -1.54 8.30 -0.59
C TYR A 149 -1.82 7.47 0.67
N ILE A 150 -0.88 7.47 1.63
CA ILE A 150 -1.00 6.79 2.93
C ILE A 150 -0.45 7.69 4.04
N HIS A 151 -1.00 7.58 5.25
CA HIS A 151 -0.55 8.39 6.39
C HIS A 151 0.72 7.87 7.04
N ASP A 152 0.95 6.56 6.99
CA ASP A 152 2.07 5.92 7.69
C ASP A 152 2.57 4.70 6.91
N ASN A 153 3.86 4.39 7.08
CA ASN A 153 4.51 3.29 6.38
C ASN A 153 4.54 2.03 7.29
N PRO A 154 3.75 0.98 6.99
CA PRO A 154 3.73 -0.24 7.78
C PRO A 154 5.08 -0.97 7.80
N MET A 155 5.88 -0.84 6.74
CA MET A 155 7.19 -1.48 6.61
C MET A 155 8.26 -0.87 7.54
N LYS A 156 8.02 0.32 8.11
CA LYS A 156 8.91 0.89 9.14
C LYS A 156 8.77 0.18 10.49
N LYS A 157 7.62 -0.44 10.75
CA LYS A 157 7.26 -1.03 12.05
C LYS A 157 7.55 -2.53 12.14
N ILE A 158 8.08 -3.15 11.08
CA ILE A 158 8.40 -4.57 11.11
C ILE A 158 9.57 -4.88 12.05
N ILE A 159 9.50 -6.04 12.68
CA ILE A 159 10.63 -6.60 13.41
C ILE A 159 11.47 -7.36 12.40
N LYS A 160 12.65 -6.79 12.06
CA LYS A 160 13.55 -7.40 11.08
C LYS A 160 14.10 -8.73 11.62
N PRO A 161 13.87 -9.86 10.94
CA PRO A 161 14.48 -11.11 11.32
C PRO A 161 16.00 -11.01 11.13
N ARG A 162 16.76 -11.50 12.11
CA ARG A 162 18.22 -11.59 12.08
C ARG A 162 18.60 -13.06 12.07
N LYS A 163 19.58 -13.44 11.25
CA LYS A 163 20.29 -14.70 11.47
C LYS A 163 21.20 -14.49 12.68
N SER A 164 21.02 -15.27 13.74
CA SER A 164 22.04 -15.36 14.79
C SER A 164 23.25 -16.09 14.21
N SER A 165 24.45 -15.65 14.57
CA SER A 165 25.72 -16.25 14.14
C SER A 165 25.84 -17.74 14.50
N GLU A 166 25.12 -18.19 15.53
CA GLU A 166 25.10 -19.58 16.00
C GLU A 166 24.41 -20.54 15.02
N VAL A 167 23.35 -20.09 14.33
CA VAL A 167 22.60 -20.94 13.37
C VAL A 167 23.39 -21.15 12.08
N ASP A 168 24.19 -20.17 11.67
CA ASP A 168 25.07 -20.27 10.49
C ASP A 168 26.22 -21.28 10.71
N GLU A 169 26.69 -21.51 11.94
CA GLU A 169 27.70 -22.53 12.22
C GLU A 169 27.13 -23.96 12.16
N GLU A 170 25.90 -24.16 12.62
CA GLU A 170 25.24 -25.47 12.54
C GLU A 170 24.85 -25.85 11.12
N GLU A 171 24.35 -24.92 10.30
CA GLU A 171 24.05 -25.18 8.88
C GLU A 171 25.34 -25.50 8.10
N LYS A 172 26.43 -24.76 8.32
CA LYS A 172 27.73 -25.05 7.72
C LYS A 172 28.31 -26.39 8.16
N LYS A 173 28.14 -26.78 9.44
CA LYS A 173 28.55 -28.11 9.93
C LYS A 173 27.74 -29.23 9.27
N LYS A 174 26.43 -29.05 9.07
CA LYS A 174 25.54 -30.04 8.43
C LYS A 174 25.83 -30.21 6.93
N GLU A 175 26.08 -29.11 6.21
CA GLU A 175 26.48 -29.16 4.80
C GLU A 175 27.84 -29.84 4.61
N ASN A 176 28.83 -29.51 5.44
CA ASN A 176 30.16 -30.13 5.39
C ASN A 176 30.13 -31.62 5.77
N PHE A 177 29.31 -32.02 6.75
CA PHE A 177 29.17 -33.43 7.13
C PHE A 177 28.52 -34.28 6.02
N THR A 178 27.58 -33.70 5.26
CA THR A 178 26.90 -34.40 4.16
C THR A 178 27.82 -34.55 2.95
N ALA A 179 28.61 -33.52 2.62
CA ALA A 179 29.58 -33.56 1.52
C ALA A 179 30.77 -34.51 1.76
N VAL A 180 31.20 -34.69 3.02
CA VAL A 180 32.31 -35.61 3.35
C VAL A 180 31.88 -37.08 3.27
N LYS A 181 30.60 -37.39 3.48
CA LYS A 181 30.08 -38.76 3.36
C LYS A 181 29.94 -39.24 1.92
N THR A 182 29.65 -38.34 0.97
CA THR A 182 29.50 -38.68 -0.45
C THR A 182 30.84 -38.94 -1.15
N CYS A 183 31.96 -38.42 -0.63
CA CYS A 183 33.29 -38.63 -1.22
C CYS A 183 34.04 -39.87 -0.72
N LYS A 184 33.48 -40.65 0.23
CA LYS A 184 34.15 -41.85 0.80
C LYS A 184 33.51 -43.18 0.39
N SER A 185 32.60 -43.18 -0.59
CA SER A 185 31.89 -44.37 -1.06
C SER A 185 32.03 -44.59 -2.58
N SER A 186 33.24 -44.43 -3.11
CA SER A 186 33.60 -44.87 -4.48
C SER A 186 34.97 -45.52 -4.47
#